data_AF-A0A932P9W5-F1
#
_entry.id   AF-A0A932P9W5-F1
#
_cell.length_a   1.000
_cell.length_b   1.000
_cell.length_c   1.000
_cell.angle_alpha   90.00
_cell.angle_beta   90.00
_cell.angle_gamma   90.00
#
_symmetry.space_group_name_H-M   'P 1'
#
loop_
_entity.id
_entity.type
_entity.pdbx_description
1 polymer ?
#
loop_
_entity_poly.entity_id
_entity_poly.type
_entity_poly.pdbx_seq_one_letter_code
_entity_poly.pdbx_strand_id
1 'polypeptide(L)' 'MEAMLSPTDTPPPPVHVAIIMDGNGRWAKSRGLPRTAGHKRGAEAVRRTVEAARE' A
#
# COMPACT_ATOMS: atom_id res chain seq x y z
N MET A 1 20.07 12.74 28.40
CA MET A 1 19.89 13.82 27.42
C MET A 1 19.29 13.19 26.19
N GLU A 2 17.95 13.08 26.14
CA GLU A 2 17.28 12.59 24.92
C GLU A 2 17.43 13.67 23.86
N ALA A 3 18.01 13.32 22.72
CA ALA A 3 18.03 14.21 21.58
C ALA A 3 16.58 14.36 21.09
N MET A 4 15.99 15.54 21.28
CA MET A 4 14.77 15.93 20.58
C MET A 4 15.09 15.91 19.09
N LEU A 5 14.56 14.92 18.37
CA LEU A 5 14.58 14.88 16.90
C LEU A 5 14.02 16.21 16.38
N SER A 6 14.81 16.90 15.56
CA SER A 6 14.35 18.10 14.88
C SER A 6 13.29 17.71 13.84
N PRO A 7 12.26 18.52 13.57
CA PRO A 7 11.28 18.25 12.49
C PRO A 7 11.91 17.98 11.12
N THR A 8 13.18 18.36 10.93
CA THR A 8 13.97 18.20 9.72
C THR A 8 14.80 16.92 9.65
N ASP A 9 14.82 16.07 10.68
CA ASP A 9 15.60 14.82 10.70
C ASP A 9 14.92 13.67 9.94
N THR A 10 13.91 13.96 9.11
CA THR A 10 13.26 12.92 8.31
C THR A 10 14.14 12.58 7.11
N PRO A 11 14.61 11.32 6.97
CA PRO A 11 15.39 10.93 5.82
C PRO A 11 14.57 11.12 4.52
N PRO A 12 15.24 11.38 3.39
CA PRO A 12 14.55 11.55 2.12
C PRO A 12 13.74 10.29 1.77
N PRO A 13 12.61 10.44 1.06
CA PRO A 13 11.79 9.30 0.68
C PRO A 13 12.55 8.35 -0.28
N PRO A 14 12.20 7.05 -0.29
CA PRO A 14 12.82 6.09 -1.19
C PRO A 14 12.52 6.42 -2.65
N VAL A 15 13.53 6.26 -3.52
CA VAL A 15 13.40 6.53 -4.96
C VAL A 15 12.78 5.37 -5.75
N HIS A 16 12.72 4.17 -5.18
CA HIS A 16 12.10 2.98 -5.78
C HIS A 16 11.59 2.06 -4.68
N VAL A 17 10.31 1.67 -4.79
CA VAL A 17 9.68 0.68 -3.93
C VAL A 17 9.03 -0.40 -4.81
N ALA A 18 9.20 -1.66 -4.42
CA ALA A 18 8.50 -2.79 -5.03
C ALA A 18 7.51 -3.40 -4.02
N ILE A 19 6.28 -3.68 -4.46
CA ILE A 19 5.19 -4.17 -3.60
C ILE A 19 4.60 -5.44 -4.20
N ILE A 20 4.51 -6.50 -3.40
CA ILE A 20 3.77 -7.72 -3.77
C ILE A 20 2.34 -7.60 -3.26
N MET A 21 1.40 -7.46 -4.20
CA MET A 21 -0.03 -7.30 -3.92
C MET A 21 -0.74 -8.65 -3.68
N ASP A 22 -0.34 -9.38 -2.62
CA ASP A 22 -0.98 -10.65 -2.24
C ASP A 22 -2.28 -10.47 -1.44
N GLY A 23 -3.08 -11.53 -1.33
CA GLY A 23 -4.19 -11.63 -0.39
C GLY A 23 -5.56 -11.32 -0.98
N ASN A 24 -5.63 -10.86 -2.23
CA ASN A 24 -6.90 -10.53 -2.91
C ASN A 24 -7.91 -11.70 -2.91
N GLY A 25 -7.44 -12.92 -3.13
CA GLY A 25 -8.29 -14.12 -3.07
C GLY A 25 -8.79 -14.43 -1.65
N ARG A 26 -7.92 -14.31 -0.63
CA ARG A 26 -8.29 -14.49 0.78
C ARG A 26 -9.28 -13.42 1.24
N TRP A 27 -9.07 -12.17 0.80
CA TRP A 27 -9.97 -11.05 1.05
C TRP A 27 -11.38 -11.31 0.50
N ALA A 28 -11.49 -11.81 -0.75
CA ALA A 28 -12.79 -12.16 -1.34
C ALA A 28 -13.46 -13.31 -0.59
N LYS A 29 -12.71 -14.39 -0.29
CA LYS A 29 -13.21 -15.56 0.45
C LYS A 29 -13.76 -15.18 1.83
N SER A 30 -13.06 -14.34 2.58
CA SER A 30 -13.49 -13.87 3.92
C SER A 30 -14.81 -13.10 3.91
N ARG A 31 -15.26 -12.65 2.73
CA ARG A 31 -16.48 -11.86 2.53
C ARG A 31 -17.57 -12.64 1.77
N GLY A 32 -17.37 -13.94 1.53
CA GLY A 32 -18.29 -14.75 0.73
C GLY A 32 -18.39 -14.30 -0.74
N LEU A 33 -17.37 -13.60 -1.26
CA LEU A 33 -17.37 -13.07 -2.62
C LEU A 33 -16.59 -13.97 -3.60
N PRO A 34 -16.93 -13.93 -4.90
CA PRO A 34 -16.13 -14.57 -5.95
C PRO A 34 -14.70 -14.02 -6.00
N ARG A 35 -13.72 -14.85 -6.38
CA ARG A 35 -12.30 -14.47 -6.48
C ARG A 35 -12.07 -13.24 -7.38
N THR A 36 -12.87 -13.09 -8.43
CA THR A 36 -12.80 -11.95 -9.36
C THR A 36 -13.09 -10.61 -8.68
N ALA A 37 -13.94 -10.57 -7.64
CA ALA A 37 -14.16 -9.37 -6.83
C ALA A 37 -12.87 -8.96 -6.08
N GLY A 38 -12.10 -9.94 -5.60
CA GLY A 38 -10.78 -9.72 -5.03
C GLY A 38 -9.79 -9.13 -6.04
N HIS A 39 -9.78 -9.61 -7.29
CA HIS A 39 -8.93 -9.04 -8.34
C HIS A 39 -9.29 -7.58 -8.64
N LYS A 40 -10.60 -7.26 -8.75
CA LYS A 40 -11.07 -5.87 -8.94
C LYS A 40 -10.62 -4.98 -7.79
N ARG A 41 -10.77 -5.45 -6.55
CA ARG A 41 -10.30 -4.73 -5.37
C ARG A 41 -8.79 -4.52 -5.35
N GLY A 42 -8.03 -5.54 -5.78
CA GLY A 42 -6.59 -5.44 -5.97
C GLY A 42 -6.21 -4.34 -6.96
N ALA A 43 -6.88 -4.27 -8.11
CA ALA A 43 -6.65 -3.23 -9.11
C ALA A 43 -6.92 -1.81 -8.56
N GLU A 44 -8.02 -1.62 -7.83
CA GLU A 44 -8.32 -0.36 -7.14
C GLU A 44 -7.25 0.02 -6.10
N ALA A 45 -6.69 -0.97 -5.40
CA ALA A 45 -5.62 -0.75 -4.44
C ALA A 45 -4.33 -0.31 -5.13
N VAL A 46 -3.93 -0.95 -6.25
CA VAL A 46 -2.75 -0.51 -7.04
C VAL A 46 -2.92 0.94 -7.45
N ARG A 47 -4.09 1.29 -8.00
CA ARG A 47 -4.37 2.63 -8.48
C ARG A 47 -4.16 3.68 -7.38
N ARG A 48 -4.78 3.49 -6.22
CA ARG A 48 -4.63 4.40 -5.07
C ARG A 48 -3.18 4.49 -4.60
N THR A 49 -2.45 3.39 -4.57
CA THR A 49 -1.03 3.39 -4.16
C THR A 49 -0.16 4.19 -5.12
N VAL A 50 -0.37 4.05 -6.43
CA VAL A 50 0.39 4.80 -7.45
C VAL A 50 0.01 6.29 -7.45
N GLU A 51 -1.27 6.61 -7.25
CA GLU A 51 -1.74 7.99 -7.12
C GLU A 51 -1.12 8.66 -5.89
N ALA A 52 -1.12 8.00 -4.73
CA ALA A 52 -0.52 8.51 -3.50
C ALA A 52 1.01 8.65 -3.58
N ALA A 53 1.70 7.78 -4.32
CA ALA A 53 3.16 7.86 -4.47
C ALA A 53 3.64 9.04 -5.32
N ARG A 54 2.73 9.77 -5.99
CA ARG A 54 3.05 10.99 -6.74
C ARG A 54 3.02 12.25 -5.89
N GLU A 55 2.34 12.21 -4.74
CA GLU A 55 2.16 13.33 -3.81
C GLU A 55 3.36 13.46 -2.87
#